data_AF-A0A3A9SZK2-F1
#
_entry.id   AF-A0A3A9SZK2-F1
#
_cell.length_a   1.000
_cell.length_b   1.000
_cell.length_c   1.000
_cell.angle_alpha   90.00
_cell.angle_beta   90.00
_cell.angle_gamma   90.00
#
_symmetry.space_group_name_H-M   'P 1'
#
loop_
_entity.id
_entity.type
_entity.pdbx_description
1 polymer ?
#
loop_
_entity_poly.entity_id
_entity_poly.type
_entity_poly.pdbx_seq_one_letter_code
_entity_poly.pdbx_strand_id
1 'polypeptide(L)'
;MSININTLENLNIKRILERGSGKEIYRDESAILVLDEVSKAFMIACDDADFGMNVLEKNAAKDISLLFTSNKELGARVYEKYGFTGNMECFQMAYLKKEIPVSNESLSFREATLEDFPFISAGYDLISDEELKEVISRRGIVVGRTDEGIVGFIGEHLEGSIGLLYVLPQHRRKGYAAELEKEMIRRHLSKGFIPFGQVEKTNEASMRLQESIGMTKSDNTVFWMWK
;
A
#
# COMPACT_ATOMS: atom_id res chain seq x y z
N MET A 1 -10.66 -15.65 -20.49
CA MET A 1 -11.22 -14.43 -19.86
C MET A 1 -10.04 -13.50 -19.71
N SER A 2 -10.14 -12.24 -20.16
CA SER A 2 -9.00 -11.32 -20.10
C SER A 2 -8.70 -10.95 -18.63
N ILE A 3 -7.42 -10.89 -18.25
CA ILE A 3 -6.98 -10.54 -16.90
C ILE A 3 -7.56 -9.18 -16.51
N ASN A 4 -8.40 -9.17 -15.49
CA ASN A 4 -9.10 -7.96 -15.06
C ASN A 4 -8.29 -7.22 -14.00
N ILE A 5 -7.60 -6.16 -14.41
CA ILE A 5 -6.85 -5.29 -13.49
C ILE A 5 -7.73 -4.29 -12.73
N ASN A 6 -9.05 -4.25 -12.98
CA ASN A 6 -9.99 -3.40 -12.26
C ASN A 6 -10.59 -4.07 -11.02
N THR A 7 -10.13 -5.27 -10.66
CA THR A 7 -10.50 -5.89 -9.38
C THR A 7 -9.86 -5.15 -8.21
N LEU A 8 -10.41 -5.36 -7.02
CA LEU A 8 -9.89 -4.74 -5.80
C LEU A 8 -8.47 -5.24 -5.51
N GLU A 9 -8.22 -6.53 -5.69
CA GLU A 9 -6.93 -7.19 -5.48
C GLU A 9 -5.82 -6.68 -6.42
N ASN A 10 -6.18 -6.08 -7.55
CA ASN A 10 -5.23 -5.57 -8.55
C ASN A 10 -5.04 -4.03 -8.49
N LEU A 11 -5.56 -3.35 -7.48
CA LEU A 11 -5.47 -1.89 -7.38
C LEU A 11 -4.03 -1.35 -7.34
N ASN A 12 -3.07 -2.10 -6.79
CA ASN A 12 -1.65 -1.73 -6.82
C ASN A 12 -1.14 -1.58 -8.26
N ILE A 13 -1.40 -2.60 -9.10
CA ILE A 13 -1.03 -2.61 -10.52
C ILE A 13 -1.71 -1.44 -11.25
N LYS A 14 -3.02 -1.27 -11.04
CA LYS A 14 -3.76 -0.16 -11.63
C LYS A 14 -3.17 1.19 -11.23
N ARG A 15 -2.84 1.38 -9.94
CA ARG A 15 -2.28 2.63 -9.43
C ARG A 15 -0.97 3.01 -10.08
N ILE A 16 -0.03 2.06 -10.17
CA ILE A 16 1.29 2.35 -10.75
C ILE A 16 1.21 2.66 -12.25
N LEU A 17 0.26 2.06 -12.96
CA LEU A 17 -0.01 2.39 -14.36
C LEU A 17 -0.66 3.77 -14.51
N GLU A 18 -1.67 4.09 -13.69
CA GLU A 18 -2.36 5.38 -13.73
C GLU A 18 -1.44 6.58 -13.41
N ARG A 19 -0.48 6.39 -12.50
CA ARG A 19 0.49 7.43 -12.14
C ARG A 19 1.74 7.45 -13.03
N GLY A 20 1.82 6.55 -14.02
CA GLY A 20 2.92 6.50 -14.99
C GLY A 20 4.26 6.01 -14.45
N SER A 21 4.27 5.32 -13.31
CA SER A 21 5.50 4.75 -12.74
C SER A 21 5.66 3.26 -13.07
N GLY A 22 4.58 2.60 -13.51
CA GLY A 22 4.59 1.20 -13.90
C GLY A 22 5.09 1.02 -15.32
N LYS A 23 6.18 0.28 -15.48
CA LYS A 23 6.68 -0.21 -16.76
C LYS A 23 6.10 -1.60 -17.02
N GLU A 24 5.24 -1.71 -18.02
CA GLU A 24 4.73 -3.02 -18.46
C GLU A 24 5.87 -3.84 -19.07
N ILE A 25 6.17 -4.97 -18.44
CA ILE A 25 7.20 -5.92 -18.89
C ILE A 25 6.56 -7.00 -19.77
N TYR A 26 5.35 -7.43 -19.40
CA TYR A 26 4.57 -8.41 -20.14
C TYR A 26 3.08 -8.11 -20.01
N ARG A 27 2.32 -8.32 -21.09
CA ARG A 27 0.86 -8.26 -21.08
C ARG A 27 0.28 -9.16 -22.17
N ASP A 28 -0.65 -9.99 -21.79
CA ASP A 28 -1.58 -10.67 -22.70
C ASP A 28 -2.97 -10.80 -22.05
N GLU A 29 -3.83 -11.68 -22.57
CA GLU A 29 -5.15 -11.93 -22.01
C GLU A 29 -5.12 -12.65 -20.66
N SER A 30 -4.04 -13.34 -20.28
CA SER A 30 -3.99 -14.21 -19.09
C SER A 30 -3.14 -13.63 -17.97
N ALA A 31 -2.21 -12.72 -18.28
CA ALA A 31 -1.31 -12.13 -17.31
C ALA A 31 -0.88 -10.71 -17.67
N ILE A 32 -0.55 -9.97 -16.62
CA ILE A 32 0.20 -8.73 -16.71
C ILE A 32 1.34 -8.78 -15.68
N LEU A 33 2.54 -8.42 -16.11
CA LEU A 33 3.71 -8.21 -15.24
C LEU A 33 4.19 -6.77 -15.42
N VAL A 34 4.25 -6.03 -14.32
CA VAL A 34 4.65 -4.62 -14.30
C VAL A 34 5.78 -4.44 -13.29
N LEU A 35 6.77 -3.63 -13.64
CA LEU A 35 7.78 -3.12 -12.71
C LEU A 35 7.43 -1.69 -12.34
N ASP A 36 7.22 -1.41 -11.06
CA ASP A 36 7.11 -0.03 -10.58
C ASP A 36 8.51 0.60 -10.49
N GLU A 37 8.81 1.58 -11.33
CA GLU A 37 10.13 2.20 -11.40
C GLU A 37 10.47 3.04 -10.16
N VAL A 38 9.47 3.33 -9.31
CA VAL A 38 9.63 4.07 -8.05
C VAL A 38 9.93 3.13 -6.89
N SER A 39 9.00 2.24 -6.51
CA SER A 39 9.19 1.27 -5.41
C SER A 39 10.11 0.09 -5.76
N LYS A 40 10.43 -0.10 -7.04
CA LYS A 40 11.14 -1.27 -7.58
C LYS A 40 10.38 -2.60 -7.41
N ALA A 41 9.11 -2.55 -7.02
CA ALA A 41 8.25 -3.72 -6.90
C ALA A 41 7.93 -4.31 -8.27
N PHE A 42 8.10 -5.62 -8.42
CA PHE A 42 7.45 -6.38 -9.47
C PHE A 42 6.02 -6.71 -9.04
N MET A 43 5.05 -6.48 -9.90
CA MET A 43 3.64 -6.78 -9.63
C MET A 43 3.10 -7.66 -10.76
N ILE A 44 2.53 -8.81 -10.39
CA ILE A 44 1.93 -9.74 -11.36
C ILE A 44 0.48 -10.04 -11.00
N ALA A 45 -0.40 -9.91 -11.99
CA ALA A 45 -1.75 -10.47 -11.92
C ALA A 45 -1.85 -11.61 -12.92
N CYS A 46 -2.15 -12.80 -12.42
CA CYS A 46 -2.34 -14.02 -13.21
C CYS A 46 -3.10 -15.06 -12.38
N ASP A 47 -4.16 -15.63 -12.94
CA ASP A 47 -4.97 -16.64 -12.26
C ASP A 47 -4.36 -18.05 -12.32
N ASP A 48 -3.53 -18.32 -13.34
CA ASP A 48 -2.83 -19.59 -13.52
C ASP A 48 -1.39 -19.47 -12.98
N ALA A 49 -1.09 -20.20 -11.91
CA ALA A 49 0.21 -20.15 -11.26
C ALA A 49 1.36 -20.70 -12.14
N ASP A 50 1.13 -21.75 -12.93
CA ASP A 50 2.13 -22.30 -13.84
C ASP A 50 2.47 -21.28 -14.93
N PHE A 51 1.46 -20.64 -15.50
CA PHE A 51 1.65 -19.58 -16.49
C PHE A 51 2.34 -18.35 -15.89
N GLY A 52 1.91 -17.90 -14.72
CA GLY A 52 2.53 -16.77 -14.01
C GLY A 52 4.02 -16.99 -13.71
N MET A 53 4.39 -18.21 -13.31
CA MET A 53 5.80 -18.59 -13.13
C MET A 53 6.58 -18.51 -14.44
N ASN A 54 6.03 -19.02 -15.54
CA ASN A 54 6.66 -18.93 -16.86
C ASN A 54 6.83 -17.47 -17.32
N VAL A 55 5.87 -16.60 -17.05
CA VAL A 55 5.94 -15.16 -17.36
C VAL A 55 7.08 -14.51 -16.57
N LEU A 56 7.17 -14.76 -15.27
CA LEU A 56 8.24 -14.22 -14.43
C LEU A 56 9.63 -14.71 -14.87
N GLU A 57 9.77 -16.01 -15.16
CA GLU A 57 11.05 -16.61 -15.56
C GLU A 57 11.61 -16.06 -16.87
N LYS A 58 10.74 -15.79 -17.83
CA LYS A 58 11.14 -15.32 -19.15
C LYS A 58 11.39 -13.82 -19.21
N ASN A 59 10.71 -13.05 -18.36
CA ASN A 59 10.62 -11.60 -18.52
C ASN A 59 11.13 -10.78 -17.33
N ALA A 60 11.14 -11.34 -16.11
CA ALA A 60 11.59 -10.62 -14.92
C ALA A 60 13.11 -10.71 -14.73
N ALA A 61 13.65 -9.84 -13.89
CA ALA A 61 15.04 -9.94 -13.46
C ALA A 61 15.29 -11.26 -12.70
N LYS A 62 16.52 -11.78 -12.77
CA LYS A 62 16.90 -12.96 -11.98
C LYS A 62 16.88 -12.68 -10.47
N ASP A 63 17.05 -11.43 -10.09
CA ASP A 63 17.07 -11.00 -8.71
C ASP A 63 15.94 -9.99 -8.46
N ILE A 64 14.83 -10.50 -7.90
CA ILE A 64 13.66 -9.70 -7.51
C ILE A 64 13.73 -9.53 -6.01
N SER A 65 13.81 -8.28 -5.54
CA SER A 65 13.85 -7.94 -4.11
C SER A 65 12.48 -7.69 -3.49
N LEU A 66 11.48 -7.34 -4.30
CA LEU A 66 10.11 -7.05 -3.86
C LEU A 66 9.11 -7.50 -4.92
N LEU A 67 8.12 -8.31 -4.53
CA LEU A 67 7.08 -8.81 -5.43
C LEU A 67 5.68 -8.77 -4.79
N PHE A 68 4.69 -8.39 -5.61
CA PHE A 68 3.26 -8.41 -5.30
C PHE A 68 2.48 -9.35 -6.23
N THR A 69 1.55 -10.12 -5.65
CA THR A 69 0.56 -10.91 -6.41
C THR A 69 -0.73 -11.11 -5.61
N SER A 70 -1.86 -11.23 -6.29
CA SER A 70 -3.15 -11.63 -5.71
C SER A 70 -3.38 -13.15 -5.74
N ASN A 71 -2.48 -13.92 -6.36
CA ASN A 71 -2.61 -15.37 -6.49
C ASN A 71 -1.76 -16.09 -5.45
N LYS A 72 -2.43 -16.79 -4.52
CA LYS A 72 -1.79 -17.51 -3.41
C LYS A 72 -0.83 -18.61 -3.87
N GLU A 73 -1.22 -19.39 -4.86
CA GLU A 73 -0.40 -20.50 -5.35
C GLU A 73 0.85 -19.97 -6.06
N LEU A 74 0.68 -18.95 -6.91
CA LEU A 74 1.79 -18.26 -7.53
C LEU A 74 2.71 -17.65 -6.47
N GLY A 75 2.15 -16.98 -5.46
CA GLY A 75 2.86 -16.41 -4.32
C GLY A 75 3.76 -17.43 -3.62
N ALA A 76 3.24 -18.62 -3.30
CA ALA A 76 4.04 -19.68 -2.68
C ALA A 76 5.23 -20.13 -3.56
N ARG A 77 5.00 -20.30 -4.86
CA ARG A 77 6.03 -20.75 -5.80
C ARG A 77 7.12 -19.69 -6.04
N VAL A 78 6.75 -18.42 -6.15
CA VAL A 78 7.72 -17.32 -6.31
C VAL A 78 8.50 -17.08 -5.02
N TYR A 79 7.86 -17.25 -3.85
CA TYR A 79 8.53 -17.17 -2.54
C TYR A 79 9.76 -18.09 -2.50
N GLU A 80 9.54 -19.38 -2.80
CA GLU A 80 10.60 -20.39 -2.80
C GLU A 80 11.63 -20.15 -3.91
N LYS A 81 11.17 -19.86 -5.13
CA LYS A 81 12.06 -19.74 -6.30
C LYS A 81 13.06 -18.58 -6.18
N TYR A 82 12.60 -17.41 -5.73
CA TYR A 82 13.42 -16.20 -5.68
C TYR A 82 14.15 -16.02 -4.34
N GLY A 83 13.95 -16.96 -3.40
CA GLY A 83 14.61 -16.98 -2.10
C GLY A 83 14.20 -15.79 -1.23
N PHE A 84 12.92 -15.44 -1.24
CA PHE A 84 12.40 -14.38 -0.38
C PHE A 84 12.52 -14.79 1.09
N THR A 85 12.79 -13.83 1.97
CA THR A 85 13.00 -14.06 3.41
C THR A 85 11.84 -13.53 4.26
N GLY A 86 11.03 -12.63 3.69
CA GLY A 86 9.82 -12.10 4.29
C GLY A 86 8.63 -12.21 3.34
N ASN A 87 7.45 -12.40 3.92
CA ASN A 87 6.18 -12.29 3.22
C ASN A 87 5.10 -11.71 4.13
N MET A 88 4.07 -11.15 3.51
CA MET A 88 2.89 -10.65 4.21
C MET A 88 1.64 -10.98 3.40
N GLU A 89 0.70 -11.69 4.05
CA GLU A 89 -0.64 -11.93 3.53
C GLU A 89 -1.60 -10.85 4.05
N CYS A 90 -2.19 -10.08 3.13
CA CYS A 90 -3.03 -8.94 3.46
C CYS A 90 -4.42 -9.04 2.81
N PHE A 91 -5.41 -8.40 3.41
CA PHE A 91 -6.59 -7.98 2.67
C PHE A 91 -6.34 -6.62 2.03
N GLN A 92 -6.83 -6.45 0.81
CA GLN A 92 -6.89 -5.14 0.17
C GLN A 92 -8.09 -4.38 0.73
N MET A 93 -7.87 -3.12 1.10
CA MET A 93 -8.92 -2.19 1.56
C MET A 93 -8.97 -1.00 0.60
N ALA A 94 -10.14 -0.59 0.14
CA ALA A 94 -10.27 0.59 -0.73
C ALA A 94 -11.50 1.43 -0.47
N TYR A 95 -11.35 2.74 -0.66
CA TYR A 95 -12.45 3.69 -0.56
C TYR A 95 -13.08 3.88 -1.95
N LEU A 96 -14.18 3.17 -2.21
CA LEU A 96 -14.84 3.17 -3.54
C LEU A 96 -15.87 4.27 -3.73
N LYS A 97 -16.16 5.04 -2.67
CA LYS A 97 -17.10 6.16 -2.69
C LYS A 97 -16.43 7.40 -3.29
N LYS A 98 -17.24 8.32 -3.82
CA LYS A 98 -16.75 9.60 -4.38
C LYS A 98 -16.76 10.72 -3.37
N GLU A 99 -17.58 10.59 -2.34
CA GLU A 99 -17.75 11.57 -1.28
C GLU A 99 -16.50 11.64 -0.42
N ILE A 100 -16.10 12.85 -0.04
CA ILE A 100 -15.01 13.03 0.93
C ILE A 100 -15.50 12.53 2.29
N PRO A 101 -14.74 11.67 3.00
CA PRO A 101 -15.10 11.26 4.35
C PRO A 101 -15.26 12.47 5.27
N VAL A 102 -16.32 12.46 6.09
CA VAL A 102 -16.57 13.53 7.05
C VAL A 102 -15.49 13.49 8.14
N SER A 103 -14.75 14.59 8.29
CA SER A 103 -13.80 14.80 9.38
C SER A 103 -14.54 15.23 10.65
N ASN A 104 -14.01 14.83 11.80
CA ASN A 104 -14.46 15.33 13.09
C ASN A 104 -13.74 16.62 13.51
N GLU A 105 -12.90 17.18 12.63
CA GLU A 105 -12.13 18.41 12.82
C GLU A 105 -11.26 18.41 14.09
N SER A 106 -10.91 17.22 14.58
CA SER A 106 -10.14 17.06 15.81
C SER A 106 -8.62 17.19 15.61
N LEU A 107 -8.17 17.25 14.36
CA LEU A 107 -6.77 17.38 13.99
C LEU A 107 -6.56 18.48 12.95
N SER A 108 -5.43 19.17 13.09
CA SER A 108 -4.80 19.91 12.00
C SER A 108 -3.72 19.04 11.34
N PHE A 109 -3.49 19.27 10.05
CA PHE A 109 -2.59 18.45 9.24
C PHE A 109 -1.52 19.31 8.55
N ARG A 110 -0.31 18.77 8.47
CA ARG A 110 0.76 19.32 7.60
C ARG A 110 1.55 18.19 6.97
N GLU A 111 2.16 18.47 5.82
CA GLU A 111 3.15 17.57 5.22
C GLU A 111 4.33 17.41 6.20
N ALA A 112 4.85 16.18 6.28
CA ALA A 112 6.09 15.91 6.99
C ALA A 112 7.27 16.53 6.23
N THR A 113 8.31 16.91 6.96
CA THR A 113 9.60 17.32 6.42
C THR A 113 10.68 16.39 6.93
N LEU A 114 11.91 16.50 6.41
CA LEU A 114 13.03 15.69 6.91
C LEU A 114 13.36 15.96 8.39
N GLU A 115 12.94 17.09 8.95
CA GLU A 115 13.05 17.36 10.40
C GLU A 115 12.17 16.42 11.23
N ASP A 116 11.09 15.88 10.65
CA ASP A 116 10.21 14.92 11.30
C ASP A 116 10.75 13.47 11.22
N PHE A 117 11.81 13.21 10.45
CA PHE A 117 12.35 11.85 10.25
C PHE A 117 12.62 11.11 11.57
N PRO A 118 13.30 11.70 12.59
CA PRO A 118 13.54 11.00 13.86
C PRO A 118 12.25 10.58 14.59
N PHE A 119 11.18 11.36 14.45
CA PHE A 119 9.89 11.03 15.04
C PHE A 119 9.19 9.90 14.27
N ILE A 120 9.26 9.94 12.93
CA ILE A 120 8.60 8.98 12.06
C ILE A 120 9.29 7.62 12.13
N SER A 121 10.62 7.56 12.04
CA SER A 121 11.38 6.31 12.11
C SER A 121 11.27 5.62 13.48
N ALA A 122 11.10 6.38 14.56
CA ALA A 122 10.83 5.81 15.89
C ALA A 122 9.43 5.17 16.01
N GLY A 123 8.49 5.54 15.13
CA GLY A 123 7.11 5.06 15.15
C GLY A 123 6.81 3.95 14.13
N TYR A 124 7.69 3.71 13.16
CA TYR A 124 7.42 2.79 12.04
C TYR A 124 8.71 2.18 11.48
N ASP A 125 8.77 0.84 11.45
CA ASP A 125 9.98 0.05 11.14
C ASP A 125 9.79 -0.98 10.02
N LEU A 126 8.66 -0.92 9.29
CA LEU A 126 8.37 -1.89 8.21
C LEU A 126 9.05 -1.56 6.87
N ILE A 127 9.65 -0.38 6.74
CA ILE A 127 10.43 0.04 5.56
C ILE A 127 11.78 0.61 6.00
N SER A 128 12.75 0.67 5.07
CA SER A 128 14.09 1.18 5.39
C SER A 128 14.09 2.68 5.68
N ASP A 129 15.12 3.14 6.39
CA ASP A 129 15.36 4.58 6.64
C ASP A 129 15.51 5.36 5.33
N GLU A 130 16.15 4.77 4.32
CA GLU A 130 16.30 5.35 2.99
C GLU A 130 14.94 5.53 2.31
N GLU A 131 14.09 4.50 2.34
CA GLU A 131 12.74 4.57 1.78
C GLU A 131 11.90 5.61 2.52
N LEU A 132 11.97 5.63 3.86
CA LEU A 132 11.21 6.58 4.66
C LEU A 132 11.60 8.03 4.35
N LYS A 133 12.90 8.33 4.24
CA LYS A 133 13.40 9.65 3.81
C LYS A 133 12.92 10.00 2.40
N GLU A 134 12.90 9.02 1.49
CA GLU A 134 12.37 9.23 0.15
C GLU A 134 10.89 9.59 0.17
N VAL A 135 10.05 8.84 0.90
CA VAL A 135 8.61 9.13 1.04
C VAL A 135 8.40 10.54 1.62
N ILE A 136 9.15 10.92 2.66
CA ILE A 136 9.09 12.28 3.24
C ILE A 136 9.46 13.33 2.18
N SER A 137 10.55 13.14 1.43
CA SER A 137 10.99 14.09 0.40
C SER A 137 9.97 14.26 -0.74
N ARG A 138 9.20 13.21 -1.01
CA ARG A 138 8.09 13.19 -1.98
C ARG A 138 6.77 13.75 -1.40
N ARG A 139 6.79 14.23 -0.15
CA ARG A 139 5.60 14.72 0.59
C ARG A 139 4.52 13.66 0.77
N GLY A 140 4.94 12.40 0.87
CA GLY A 140 4.06 11.24 1.03
C GLY A 140 3.59 10.98 2.46
N ILE A 141 4.10 11.73 3.46
CA ILE A 141 3.69 11.59 4.87
C ILE A 141 3.02 12.88 5.36
N VAL A 142 1.97 12.72 6.16
CA VAL A 142 1.21 13.77 6.82
C VAL A 142 1.29 13.58 8.32
N VAL A 143 1.57 14.67 9.04
CA VAL A 143 1.57 14.72 10.50
C VAL A 143 0.26 15.32 10.98
N GLY A 144 -0.41 14.62 11.90
CA GLY A 144 -1.62 15.10 12.58
C GLY A 144 -1.29 15.73 13.94
N ARG A 145 -1.96 16.83 14.27
CA ARG A 145 -1.70 17.61 15.48
C ARG A 145 -2.98 18.12 16.13
N THR A 146 -2.97 18.18 17.46
CA THR A 146 -3.88 18.98 18.27
C THR A 146 -3.18 20.23 18.78
N ASP A 147 -3.87 21.06 19.55
CA ASP A 147 -3.27 22.20 20.27
C ASP A 147 -2.18 21.77 21.26
N GLU A 148 -2.22 20.53 21.74
CA GLU A 148 -1.24 19.95 22.66
C GLU A 148 0.03 19.45 21.95
N GLY A 149 0.02 19.34 20.62
CA GLY A 149 1.17 18.90 19.83
C GLY A 149 0.86 17.80 18.82
N ILE A 150 1.91 17.09 18.41
CA ILE A 150 1.81 15.98 17.44
C ILE A 150 1.12 14.79 18.10
N VAL A 151 0.17 14.18 17.40
CA VAL A 151 -0.51 12.95 17.86
C VAL A 151 -0.07 11.70 17.11
N GLY A 152 0.45 11.85 15.89
CA GLY A 152 0.72 10.74 14.99
C GLY A 152 0.97 11.20 13.55
N PHE A 153 1.15 10.22 12.67
CA PHE A 153 1.36 10.42 11.25
C PHE A 153 0.71 9.29 10.44
N ILE A 154 0.57 9.54 9.14
CA ILE A 154 0.13 8.58 8.13
C ILE A 154 0.83 8.91 6.83
N GLY A 155 0.98 7.95 5.92
CA GLY A 155 1.52 8.25 4.61
C GLY A 155 1.06 7.31 3.51
N GLU A 156 1.74 7.42 2.38
CA GLU A 156 1.64 6.51 1.25
C GLU A 156 2.96 5.78 1.04
N HIS A 157 2.90 4.47 0.79
CA HIS A 157 4.07 3.70 0.33
C HIS A 157 4.50 4.19 -1.05
N LEU A 158 5.75 3.92 -1.44
CA LEU A 158 6.28 4.33 -2.74
C LEU A 158 5.44 3.85 -3.93
N GLU A 159 4.70 2.75 -3.79
CA GLU A 159 3.80 2.22 -4.82
C GLU A 159 2.37 2.85 -4.83
N GLY A 160 2.01 3.58 -3.77
CA GLY A 160 0.81 4.44 -3.72
C GLY A 160 -0.36 3.93 -2.87
N SER A 161 -0.21 2.83 -2.15
CA SER A 161 -1.11 2.46 -1.05
C SER A 161 -0.97 3.42 0.13
N ILE A 162 -2.09 3.67 0.80
CA ILE A 162 -2.16 4.31 2.11
C ILE A 162 -1.65 3.30 3.14
N GLY A 163 -0.77 3.78 4.01
CA GLY A 163 -0.13 3.00 5.05
C GLY A 163 0.65 3.91 5.98
N LEU A 164 1.76 3.41 6.53
CA LEU A 164 2.64 4.17 7.41
C LEU A 164 1.90 4.86 8.59
N LEU A 165 0.83 4.23 9.08
CA LEU A 165 -0.05 4.82 10.09
C LEU A 165 0.50 4.58 11.49
N TYR A 166 0.72 5.66 12.23
CA TYR A 166 1.16 5.61 13.62
C TYR A 166 0.44 6.66 14.47
N VAL A 167 0.00 6.23 15.65
CA VAL A 167 -0.52 7.12 16.69
C VAL A 167 0.29 6.89 17.97
N LEU A 168 0.79 8.00 18.51
CA LEU A 168 1.54 8.04 19.77
C LEU A 168 0.76 7.33 20.88
N PRO A 169 1.40 6.51 21.73
CA PRO A 169 0.72 5.69 22.74
C PRO A 169 -0.29 6.45 23.60
N GLN A 170 0.05 7.64 24.06
CA GLN A 170 -0.78 8.50 24.91
C GLN A 170 -2.00 9.15 24.18
N HIS A 171 -2.02 9.06 22.86
CA HIS A 171 -3.10 9.58 22.00
C HIS A 171 -3.97 8.48 21.37
N ARG A 172 -3.70 7.20 21.69
CA ARG A 172 -4.48 6.07 21.17
C ARG A 172 -5.90 6.03 21.72
N ARG A 173 -6.80 5.35 21.01
CA ARG A 173 -8.23 5.18 21.35
C ARG A 173 -9.04 6.48 21.43
N LYS A 174 -8.52 7.58 20.89
CA LYS A 174 -9.19 8.88 20.78
C LYS A 174 -9.75 9.18 19.38
N GLY A 175 -9.72 8.21 18.47
CA GLY A 175 -10.21 8.36 17.09
C GLY A 175 -9.21 8.97 16.09
N TYR A 176 -8.01 9.39 16.53
CA TYR A 176 -7.05 10.07 15.65
C TYR A 176 -6.51 9.21 14.50
N ALA A 177 -6.44 7.89 14.66
CA ALA A 177 -6.05 6.99 13.57
C ALA A 177 -7.03 7.10 12.38
N ALA A 178 -8.33 7.21 12.68
CA ALA A 178 -9.37 7.38 11.66
C ALA A 178 -9.29 8.75 10.99
N GLU A 179 -9.00 9.81 11.74
CA GLU A 179 -8.86 11.16 11.15
C GLU A 179 -7.62 11.26 10.25
N LEU A 180 -6.51 10.63 10.63
CA LEU A 180 -5.32 10.51 9.77
C LEU A 180 -5.65 9.77 8.46
N GLU A 181 -6.29 8.59 8.54
CA GLU A 181 -6.74 7.83 7.36
C GLU A 181 -7.66 8.63 6.45
N LYS A 182 -8.68 9.29 7.01
CA LYS A 182 -9.62 10.14 6.24
C LYS A 182 -8.91 11.27 5.51
N GLU A 183 -7.89 11.88 6.12
CA GLU A 183 -7.08 12.91 5.47
C GLU A 183 -6.30 12.35 4.27
N MET A 184 -5.71 11.15 4.39
CA MET A 184 -5.06 10.52 3.24
C MET A 184 -6.04 10.11 2.15
N ILE A 185 -7.22 9.60 2.53
CA ILE A 185 -8.32 9.33 1.59
C ILE A 185 -8.68 10.61 0.82
N ARG A 186 -8.88 11.73 1.52
CA ARG A 186 -9.17 13.04 0.91
C ARG A 186 -8.08 13.47 -0.08
N ARG A 187 -6.81 13.30 0.27
CA ARG A 187 -5.66 13.62 -0.60
C ARG A 187 -5.58 12.73 -1.84
N HIS A 188 -5.95 11.46 -1.75
CA HIS A 188 -5.99 10.56 -2.90
C HIS A 188 -7.15 10.92 -3.84
N LEU A 189 -8.34 11.16 -3.27
CA LEU A 189 -9.52 11.58 -4.03
C LEU A 189 -9.28 12.91 -4.77
N SER A 190 -8.60 13.88 -4.15
CA SER A 190 -8.29 15.16 -4.81
C SER A 190 -7.32 15.03 -5.99
N LYS A 191 -6.51 13.96 -6.02
CA LYS A 191 -5.63 13.59 -7.15
C LYS A 191 -6.36 12.72 -8.19
N GLY A 192 -7.63 12.37 -7.97
CA GLY A 192 -8.40 11.49 -8.84
C GLY A 192 -8.08 10.00 -8.69
N PHE A 193 -7.36 9.61 -7.64
CA PHE A 193 -7.02 8.20 -7.38
C PHE A 193 -8.05 7.53 -6.48
N ILE A 194 -8.24 6.22 -6.69
CA ILE A 194 -8.92 5.36 -5.72
C ILE A 194 -7.99 5.20 -4.51
N PRO A 195 -8.38 5.67 -3.31
CA PRO A 195 -7.64 5.42 -2.07
C PRO A 195 -7.70 3.94 -1.72
N PHE A 196 -6.55 3.33 -1.46
CA PHE A 196 -6.48 1.93 -1.04
C PHE A 196 -5.29 1.71 -0.11
N GLY A 197 -5.33 0.65 0.67
CA GLY A 197 -4.24 0.19 1.53
C GLY A 197 -4.33 -1.33 1.74
N GLN A 198 -3.35 -1.88 2.42
CA GLN A 198 -3.32 -3.30 2.79
C GLN A 198 -3.33 -3.44 4.30
N VAL A 199 -4.16 -4.36 4.78
CA VAL A 199 -4.18 -4.73 6.20
C VAL A 199 -3.77 -6.19 6.31
N GLU A 200 -2.73 -6.45 7.09
CA GLU A 200 -2.30 -7.81 7.42
C GLU A 200 -3.50 -8.63 7.93
N LYS A 201 -3.66 -9.85 7.43
CA LYS A 201 -4.81 -10.71 7.69
C LYS A 201 -5.14 -10.92 9.17
N THR A 202 -4.14 -10.86 10.05
CA THR A 202 -4.26 -11.05 11.50
C THR A 202 -4.59 -9.75 12.26
N ASN A 203 -4.51 -8.59 11.61
CA ASN A 203 -4.63 -7.28 12.25
C ASN A 203 -6.09 -6.79 12.31
N GLU A 204 -6.88 -7.40 13.20
CA GLU A 204 -8.30 -7.08 13.34
C GLU A 204 -8.56 -5.62 13.75
N ALA A 205 -7.65 -5.01 14.51
CA ALA A 205 -7.80 -3.62 14.93
C ALA A 205 -7.78 -2.67 13.72
N SER A 206 -6.86 -2.92 12.77
CA SER A 206 -6.78 -2.15 11.54
C SER A 206 -7.95 -2.49 10.61
N MET A 207 -8.37 -3.75 10.51
CA MET A 207 -9.57 -4.10 9.71
C MET A 207 -10.81 -3.33 10.20
N ARG A 208 -11.06 -3.32 11.51
CA ARG A 208 -12.18 -2.55 12.09
C ARG A 208 -12.05 -1.04 11.86
N LEU A 209 -10.83 -0.50 11.91
CA LEU A 209 -10.58 0.90 11.60
C LEU A 209 -11.01 1.22 10.16
N GLN A 210 -10.51 0.44 9.20
CA GLN A 210 -10.78 0.61 7.77
C GLN A 210 -12.30 0.50 7.47
N GLU A 211 -12.98 -0.49 8.04
CA GLU A 211 -14.44 -0.63 7.91
C GLU A 211 -15.18 0.58 8.50
N SER A 212 -14.77 1.07 9.67
CA SER A 212 -15.42 2.20 10.34
C SER A 212 -15.35 3.51 9.55
N ILE A 213 -14.34 3.68 8.70
CA ILE A 213 -14.19 4.85 7.81
C ILE A 213 -14.77 4.62 6.42
N GLY A 214 -15.38 3.45 6.18
CA GLY A 214 -16.12 3.13 4.95
C GLY A 214 -15.26 2.53 3.84
N MET A 215 -14.10 1.96 4.15
CA MET A 215 -13.30 1.19 3.19
C MET A 215 -13.94 -0.18 2.93
N THR A 216 -13.91 -0.62 1.69
CA THR A 216 -14.34 -1.93 1.23
C THR A 216 -13.17 -2.91 1.28
N LYS A 217 -13.38 -4.07 1.90
CA LYS A 217 -12.42 -5.18 1.98
C LYS A 217 -12.52 -6.09 0.76
N SER A 218 -11.41 -6.62 0.28
CA SER A 218 -11.38 -7.70 -0.71
C SER A 218 -11.88 -9.03 -0.14
N ASP A 219 -12.39 -9.88 -1.04
CA ASP A 219 -12.79 -11.24 -0.70
C ASP A 219 -11.54 -12.12 -0.49
N ASN A 220 -10.55 -11.95 -1.38
CA ASN A 220 -9.30 -12.70 -1.34
C ASN A 220 -8.17 -11.86 -0.76
N THR A 221 -7.12 -12.55 -0.32
CA THR A 221 -5.89 -11.93 0.14
C THR A 221 -4.90 -11.69 -1.00
N VAL A 222 -4.01 -10.73 -0.78
CA VAL A 222 -2.87 -10.40 -1.63
C VAL A 222 -1.58 -10.65 -0.86
N PHE A 223 -0.49 -10.82 -1.60
CA PHE A 223 0.78 -11.28 -1.06
C PHE A 223 1.90 -10.31 -1.45
N TRP A 224 2.57 -9.77 -0.43
CA TRP A 224 3.85 -9.09 -0.57
C TRP A 224 4.98 -10.03 -0.16
N MET A 225 6.08 -10.03 -0.90
CA MET A 225 7.27 -10.86 -0.62
C MET A 225 8.53 -10.04 -0.85
N TRP A 226 9.49 -10.14 0.06
CA TRP A 226 10.71 -9.34 0.03
C TRP A 226 11.94 -10.07 0.58
N LYS A 227 13.13 -9.54 0.29
CA LYS A 227 14.42 -9.97 0.84
C LYS A 227 15.41 -8.82 0.93
#